data_AF-A0A1A3UPA6-F1
#
_entry.id   AF-A0A1A3UPA6-F1
#
_cell.length_a   1.000
_cell.length_b   1.000
_cell.length_c   1.000
_cell.angle_alpha   90.00
_cell.angle_beta   90.00
_cell.angle_gamma   90.00
#
_symmetry.space_group_name_H-M   'P 1'
#
loop_
_entity.id
_entity.type
_entity.pdbx_description
1 polymer ?
#
loop_
_entity_poly.entity_id
_entity_poly.type
_entity_poly.pdbx_seq_one_letter_code
_entity_poly.pdbx_strand_id
1 'polypeptide(L)'
;MRLSLTKMAVVTGGLAVSLGLGSGIASADPMDVAVNTTCSYPQVIAALNATNPGAAAQLNSSPIAQSYLQRFLASAPPQRAQMAAQLQAMPGASQYVGVVESVAGVCSSY
;
A
#
# COMPACT_ATOMS: atom_id res chain seq x y z
N MET A 1 45.79 35.11 -5.46
CA MET A 1 44.68 34.24 -5.00
C MET A 1 43.47 34.45 -5.90
N ARG A 2 43.09 33.44 -6.69
CA ARG A 2 41.79 33.34 -7.36
C ARG A 2 41.42 31.85 -7.39
N LEU A 3 40.50 31.44 -6.51
CA LEU A 3 39.97 30.08 -6.49
C LEU A 3 39.07 29.90 -7.72
N SER A 4 39.27 28.83 -8.49
CA SER A 4 38.28 28.36 -9.45
C SER A 4 38.10 26.86 -9.28
N LEU A 5 37.06 26.50 -8.52
CA LEU A 5 36.54 25.14 -8.39
C LEU A 5 35.81 24.78 -9.69
N THR A 6 36.41 23.97 -10.56
CA THR A 6 35.68 23.36 -11.67
C THR A 6 35.22 21.97 -11.24
N LYS A 7 33.90 21.89 -11.02
CA LYS A 7 33.10 20.72 -10.64
C LYS A 7 33.37 19.50 -11.53
N MET A 8 33.66 18.38 -10.88
CA MET A 8 33.37 17.04 -11.39
C MET A 8 31.84 16.88 -11.50
N ALA A 9 31.34 16.57 -12.69
CA ALA A 9 29.97 16.09 -12.88
C ALA A 9 30.03 14.74 -13.60
N VAL A 10 30.11 13.68 -12.81
CA VAL A 10 29.75 12.32 -13.22
C VAL A 10 28.22 12.27 -13.24
N VAL A 11 27.62 12.05 -14.41
CA VAL A 11 26.22 11.63 -14.50
C VAL A 11 26.17 10.20 -15.01
N THR A 12 26.24 9.27 -14.05
CA THR A 12 25.87 7.87 -14.22
C THR A 12 24.35 7.74 -14.20
N GLY A 13 23.82 6.86 -15.05
CA GLY A 13 22.38 6.65 -15.26
C GLY A 13 21.59 6.21 -14.04
N GLY A 14 20.27 6.28 -14.16
CA GLY A 14 19.32 5.75 -13.19
C GLY A 14 17.90 5.83 -13.71
N LEU A 15 17.21 4.69 -13.75
CA LEU A 15 15.76 4.60 -13.94
C LEU A 15 15.08 5.52 -12.93
N ALA A 16 14.42 6.57 -13.41
CA ALA A 16 13.58 7.42 -12.59
C ALA A 16 12.25 6.71 -12.29
N VAL A 17 12.22 5.89 -11.24
CA VAL A 17 10.99 5.60 -10.51
C VAL A 17 11.19 6.10 -9.08
N SER A 18 11.12 7.41 -8.93
CA SER A 18 11.04 8.08 -7.63
C SER A 18 9.62 8.63 -7.46
N LEU A 19 8.68 7.74 -7.16
CA LEU A 19 7.41 8.07 -6.51
C LEU A 19 7.58 7.83 -5.00
N GLY A 20 8.62 8.43 -4.43
CA GLY A 20 8.80 8.52 -2.98
C GLY A 20 7.92 9.62 -2.42
N LEU A 21 6.60 9.48 -2.55
CA LEU A 21 5.67 10.18 -1.66
C LEU A 21 5.59 9.34 -0.38
N GLY A 22 6.61 9.49 0.47
CA GLY A 22 6.49 9.10 1.86
C GLY A 22 5.41 9.97 2.49
N SER A 23 4.16 9.49 2.45
CA SER A 23 3.14 9.96 3.37
C SER A 23 3.60 9.48 4.74
N GLY A 24 4.12 10.41 5.54
CA GLY A 24 4.36 10.17 6.95
C GLY A 24 3.12 9.50 7.54
N ILE A 25 3.33 8.36 8.20
CA ILE A 25 2.31 7.68 8.98
C ILE A 25 1.89 8.60 10.13
N ALA A 26 1.03 9.57 9.84
CA ALA A 26 0.18 10.12 10.87
C ALA A 26 -0.66 8.92 11.34
N SER A 27 -0.46 8.51 12.59
CA SER A 27 -1.20 7.43 13.25
C SER A 27 -2.68 7.82 13.35
N ALA A 28 -3.39 7.75 12.24
CA ALA A 28 -4.83 7.68 12.17
C ALA A 28 -5.22 6.22 11.91
N ASP A 29 -6.42 5.87 12.33
CA ASP A 29 -7.06 4.55 12.25
C ASP A 29 -6.43 3.57 11.23
N PRO A 30 -6.21 2.28 11.61
CA PRO A 30 -5.74 1.21 10.72
C PRO A 30 -6.30 1.24 9.29
N MET A 31 -7.59 1.58 9.19
CA MET A 31 -8.31 1.63 7.94
C MET A 31 -8.11 2.96 7.20
N ASP A 32 -7.77 4.06 7.86
CA ASP A 32 -7.41 5.33 7.21
C ASP A 32 -6.17 5.18 6.32
N VAL A 33 -5.14 4.47 6.79
CA VAL A 33 -3.94 4.15 5.99
C VAL A 33 -4.31 3.34 4.74
N ALA A 34 -5.22 2.37 4.88
CA ALA A 34 -5.71 1.58 3.75
C ALA A 34 -6.62 2.38 2.81
N VAL A 35 -7.46 3.28 3.35
CA VAL A 35 -8.35 4.16 2.58
C VAL A 35 -7.53 5.13 1.74
N ASN A 36 -6.43 5.65 2.27
CA ASN A 36 -5.55 6.59 1.58
C ASN A 36 -4.41 5.92 0.79
N THR A 37 -4.35 4.59 0.73
CA THR A 37 -3.27 3.88 0.03
C THR A 37 -3.23 4.21 -1.46
N THR A 38 -2.02 4.34 -2.01
CA THR A 38 -1.79 4.48 -3.46
C THR A 38 -1.30 3.20 -4.09
N CYS A 39 -1.24 2.10 -3.33
CA CYS A 39 -0.73 0.84 -3.82
C CYS A 39 -1.65 0.24 -4.88
N SER A 40 -1.04 -0.27 -5.96
CA SER A 40 -1.76 -1.01 -6.98
C SER A 40 -2.03 -2.45 -6.55
N TYR A 41 -3.00 -3.11 -7.18
CA TYR A 41 -3.31 -4.51 -6.90
C TYR A 41 -2.07 -5.44 -6.89
N PRO A 42 -1.16 -5.43 -7.88
CA PRO A 42 0.02 -6.30 -7.84
C PRO A 42 0.95 -5.99 -6.65
N GLN A 43 1.09 -4.73 -6.26
CA GLN A 43 1.91 -4.34 -5.11
C GLN A 43 1.31 -4.83 -3.80
N VAL A 44 -0.02 -4.72 -3.64
CA VAL A 44 -0.73 -5.24 -2.47
C VAL A 44 -0.61 -6.76 -2.40
N ILE A 45 -0.75 -7.48 -3.51
CA ILE A 45 -0.59 -8.93 -3.54
C ILE A 45 0.85 -9.33 -3.21
N ALA A 46 1.85 -8.66 -3.78
CA ALA A 46 3.26 -8.95 -3.48
C ALA A 46 3.58 -8.72 -2.00
N ALA A 47 3.16 -7.58 -1.44
CA ALA A 47 3.32 -7.26 -0.03
C ALA A 47 2.56 -8.23 0.89
N LEU A 48 1.33 -8.63 0.53
CA LEU A 48 0.54 -9.60 1.28
C LEU A 48 1.19 -10.99 1.27
N ASN A 49 1.73 -11.44 0.13
CA ASN A 49 2.46 -12.71 0.07
C ASN A 49 3.74 -12.69 0.91
N ALA A 50 4.45 -11.55 0.96
CA ALA A 50 5.68 -11.40 1.71
C ALA A 50 5.46 -11.28 3.23
N THR A 51 4.42 -10.54 3.64
CA THR A 51 4.15 -10.26 5.06
C THR A 51 3.22 -11.26 5.72
N ASN A 52 2.26 -11.80 4.98
CA ASN A 52 1.24 -12.71 5.53
C ASN A 52 0.78 -13.76 4.48
N PRO A 53 1.59 -14.80 4.23
CA PRO A 53 1.29 -15.82 3.22
C PRO A 53 0.02 -16.62 3.53
N GLY A 54 -0.38 -16.73 4.80
CA GLY A 54 -1.65 -17.37 5.19
C GLY A 54 -2.86 -16.57 4.71
N ALA A 55 -2.88 -15.26 4.98
CA ALA A 55 -3.92 -14.36 4.48
C ALA A 55 -3.90 -14.27 2.94
N ALA A 56 -2.71 -14.32 2.32
CA ALA A 56 -2.59 -14.41 0.87
C ALA A 56 -3.26 -15.68 0.32
N ALA A 57 -3.06 -16.84 0.94
CA ALA A 57 -3.69 -18.09 0.52
C ALA A 57 -5.23 -18.03 0.65
N GLN A 58 -5.75 -17.40 1.71
CA GLN A 58 -7.19 -17.20 1.89
C GLN A 58 -7.77 -16.27 0.81
N LEU A 59 -7.09 -15.16 0.51
CA LEU A 59 -7.47 -14.26 -0.57
C LEU A 59 -7.47 -14.97 -1.92
N ASN A 60 -6.41 -15.73 -2.23
CA ASN A 60 -6.31 -16.50 -3.47
C ASN A 60 -7.39 -17.58 -3.58
N SER A 61 -7.84 -18.13 -2.45
CA SER A 61 -8.91 -19.13 -2.39
C SER A 61 -10.32 -18.53 -2.51
N SER A 62 -10.46 -17.20 -2.46
CA SER A 62 -11.77 -16.51 -2.52
C SER A 62 -11.82 -15.50 -3.68
N PRO A 63 -12.46 -15.83 -4.82
CA PRO A 63 -12.57 -14.90 -5.95
C PRO A 63 -13.40 -13.65 -5.62
N ILE A 64 -14.32 -13.77 -4.64
CA ILE A 64 -15.10 -12.64 -4.12
C ILE A 64 -14.17 -11.66 -3.40
N ALA A 65 -13.25 -12.16 -2.56
CA ALA A 65 -12.31 -11.31 -1.84
C ALA A 65 -11.31 -10.61 -2.79
N GLN A 66 -10.86 -11.29 -3.85
CA GLN A 66 -10.03 -10.68 -4.89
C GLN A 66 -10.77 -9.56 -5.62
N SER A 67 -12.02 -9.82 -6.03
CA SER A 67 -12.86 -8.81 -6.68
C SER A 67 -13.12 -7.62 -5.76
N TYR A 68 -13.34 -7.86 -4.47
CA TYR A 68 -13.50 -6.81 -3.47
C TYR A 68 -12.24 -5.96 -3.34
N LEU A 69 -11.06 -6.58 -3.21
CA LEU A 69 -9.79 -5.86 -3.11
C LEU A 69 -9.54 -5.00 -4.35
N GLN A 70 -9.78 -5.55 -5.54
CA GLN A 70 -9.60 -4.82 -6.79
C GLN A 70 -10.55 -3.62 -6.88
N ARG A 71 -11.82 -3.78 -6.45
CA ARG A 71 -12.79 -2.69 -6.37
C ARG A 71 -12.37 -1.64 -5.34
N PHE A 72 -11.90 -2.07 -4.16
CA PHE A 72 -11.44 -1.17 -3.11
C PHE A 72 -10.30 -0.27 -3.63
N LEU A 73 -9.28 -0.85 -4.27
CA LEU A 73 -8.16 -0.09 -4.80
C LEU A 73 -8.57 0.84 -5.97
N ALA A 74 -9.52 0.41 -6.80
CA ALA A 74 -10.05 1.21 -7.91
C ALA A 74 -11.00 2.35 -7.47
N SER A 75 -11.60 2.24 -6.29
CA SER A 75 -12.51 3.24 -5.73
C SER A 75 -11.78 4.49 -5.24
N ALA A 76 -12.46 5.64 -5.27
CA ALA A 76 -11.96 6.87 -4.67
C ALA A 76 -11.93 6.78 -3.12
N PRO A 77 -11.08 7.55 -2.42
CA PRO A 77 -10.96 7.51 -0.95
C PRO A 77 -12.29 7.53 -0.16
N PRO A 78 -13.27 8.42 -0.44
CA PRO A 78 -14.54 8.39 0.30
C PRO A 78 -15.31 7.09 0.12
N GLN A 79 -15.22 6.47 -1.06
CA GLN A 79 -15.87 5.18 -1.32
C GLN A 79 -15.12 4.03 -0.63
N ARG A 80 -13.78 4.10 -0.57
CA ARG A 80 -12.98 3.16 0.22
C ARG A 80 -13.32 3.23 1.70
N ALA A 81 -13.51 4.43 2.25
CA ALA A 81 -13.91 4.59 3.66
C ALA A 81 -15.26 3.91 3.95
N GLN A 82 -16.23 4.03 3.05
CA GLN A 82 -17.51 3.33 3.18
C GLN A 82 -17.35 1.81 3.09
N MET A 83 -16.53 1.33 2.15
CA MET A 83 -16.21 -0.09 1.99
C MET A 83 -15.51 -0.66 3.24
N ALA A 84 -14.52 0.06 3.77
CA ALA A 84 -13.82 -0.25 5.01
C ALA A 84 -14.77 -0.33 6.22
N ALA A 85 -15.67 0.65 6.38
CA ALA A 85 -16.66 0.64 7.45
C ALA A 85 -17.61 -0.57 7.34
N GLN A 86 -18.00 -0.97 6.13
CA GLN A 86 -18.81 -2.17 5.91
C GLN A 86 -18.06 -3.44 6.32
N LEU A 87 -16.76 -3.55 5.99
CA LEU A 87 -15.94 -4.68 6.45
C LEU A 87 -15.83 -4.70 7.96
N GLN A 88 -15.56 -3.56 8.61
CA GLN A 88 -15.46 -3.48 10.07
C GLN A 88 -16.76 -3.92 10.79
N ALA A 89 -17.92 -3.76 10.14
CA ALA A 89 -19.20 -4.23 10.66
C ALA A 89 -19.41 -5.75 10.51
N MET A 90 -18.57 -6.46 9.72
CA MET A 90 -18.68 -7.90 9.55
C MET A 90 -18.05 -8.67 10.73
N PRO A 91 -18.73 -9.68 11.29
CA PRO A 91 -18.18 -10.50 12.36
C PRO A 91 -16.93 -11.24 11.87
N GLY A 92 -15.83 -11.06 12.59
CA GLY A 92 -14.53 -11.64 12.24
C GLY A 92 -13.67 -10.77 11.32
N ALA A 93 -14.10 -9.57 10.91
CA ALA A 93 -13.23 -8.68 10.14
C ALA A 93 -12.02 -8.15 10.93
N SER A 94 -12.17 -8.02 12.26
CA SER A 94 -11.12 -7.56 13.18
C SER A 94 -9.81 -8.34 13.05
N GLN A 95 -9.86 -9.63 12.70
CA GLN A 95 -8.66 -10.46 12.54
C GLN A 95 -7.81 -10.07 11.33
N TYR A 96 -8.39 -9.35 10.36
CA TYR A 96 -7.71 -8.91 9.14
C TYR A 96 -7.21 -7.46 9.22
N VAL A 97 -7.62 -6.70 10.24
CA VAL A 97 -7.25 -5.28 10.38
C VAL A 97 -5.73 -5.12 10.46
N GLY A 98 -5.05 -5.91 11.29
CA GLY A 98 -3.59 -5.86 11.40
C GLY A 98 -2.87 -6.30 10.11
N VAL A 99 -3.49 -7.18 9.30
CA VAL A 99 -2.94 -7.57 7.99
C VAL A 99 -3.03 -6.40 7.02
N VAL A 100 -4.19 -5.73 6.99
CA VAL A 100 -4.42 -4.55 6.16
C VAL A 100 -3.44 -3.43 6.51
N GLU A 101 -3.21 -3.16 7.80
CA GLU A 101 -2.21 -2.17 8.24
C GLU A 101 -0.79 -2.52 7.78
N SER A 102 -0.37 -3.77 8.04
CA SER A 102 0.98 -4.24 7.71
C SER A 102 1.23 -4.14 6.21
N VAL A 103 0.26 -4.55 5.40
CA VAL A 103 0.35 -4.51 3.93
C VAL A 103 0.29 -3.07 3.43
N ALA A 104 -0.64 -2.25 3.91
CA ALA A 104 -0.78 -0.85 3.48
C ALA A 104 0.47 -0.02 3.80
N GLY A 105 1.16 -0.33 4.91
CA GLY A 105 2.40 0.34 5.30
C GLY A 105 3.62 -0.01 4.44
N VAL A 106 3.65 -1.20 3.83
CA VAL A 106 4.83 -1.71 3.09
C VAL A 106 4.59 -1.88 1.60
N CYS A 107 3.35 -1.86 1.12
CA CYS A 107 3.02 -2.17 -0.27
C CYS A 107 3.66 -1.22 -1.29
N SER A 108 4.01 0.01 -0.92
CA SER A 108 4.73 0.93 -1.79
C SER A 108 6.17 0.49 -2.11
N SER A 109 6.72 -0.44 -1.32
CA SER A 109 8.06 -1.01 -1.49
C SER A 109 8.08 -2.28 -2.36
N TYR A 110 6.90 -2.75 -2.80
CA TYR A 110 6.72 -3.88 -3.72
C TYR A 110 6.18 -3.37 -5.05
#